data_AF-A0A4Q9FWJ2-F1
#
_entry.id   AF-A0A4Q9FWJ2-F1
#
_cell.length_a   1.000
_cell.length_b   1.000
_cell.length_c   1.000
_cell.angle_alpha   90.00
_cell.angle_beta   90.00
_cell.angle_gamma   90.00
#
_symmetry.space_group_name_H-M   'P 1'
#
loop_
_entity.id
_entity.type
_entity.pdbx_description
1 polymer ?
#
loop_
_entity_poly.entity_id
_entity_poly.type
_entity_poly.pdbx_seq_one_letter_code
_entity_poly.pdbx_strand_id
1 'polypeptide(L)'
;MTAQEKTMPAPVLKEANNDVLYVGKLTGPAHGEVTPHGDMTVGDKVEFTVQTSTGNHWSGTKRVEPVPLVMVFAIPKETFEKGLVPDATAKLRYRVTSASGNQADSIDLVVQLKP
;
A
#
# COMPACT_ATOMS: atom_id res chain seq x y z
N MET A 1 -30.23 5.51 -9.78
CA MET A 1 -29.43 4.49 -9.06
C MET A 1 -28.03 5.06 -8.92
N THR A 2 -27.66 5.57 -7.75
CA THR A 2 -26.26 5.95 -7.48
C THR A 2 -25.54 4.69 -7.05
N ALA A 3 -24.75 4.11 -7.95
CA ALA A 3 -23.75 3.13 -7.56
C ALA A 3 -22.81 3.86 -6.59
N GLN A 4 -22.88 3.53 -5.31
CA GLN A 4 -21.78 3.85 -4.41
C GLN A 4 -20.60 3.04 -4.92
N GLU A 5 -19.69 3.68 -5.66
CA GLU A 5 -18.35 3.17 -5.86
C GLU A 5 -17.80 2.89 -4.46
N LYS A 6 -17.78 1.61 -4.10
CA LYS A 6 -17.37 1.14 -2.78
C LYS A 6 -15.84 1.20 -2.78
N THR A 7 -15.29 2.41 -2.65
CA THR A 7 -13.84 2.62 -2.70
C THR A 7 -13.21 1.97 -1.47
N MET A 8 -12.29 1.04 -1.68
CA MET A 8 -11.66 0.31 -0.58
C MET A 8 -10.80 1.28 0.27
N PRO A 9 -10.69 1.06 1.59
CA PRO A 9 -9.90 1.94 2.47
C PRO A 9 -8.44 1.98 2.03
N ALA A 10 -7.78 3.11 2.23
CA ALA A 10 -6.36 3.23 1.94
C ALA A 10 -5.52 2.21 2.73
N PRO A 11 -4.37 1.77 2.20
CA PRO A 11 -3.42 0.98 2.99
C PRO A 11 -2.88 1.82 4.15
N VAL A 12 -2.28 1.16 5.14
CA VAL A 12 -1.57 1.80 6.24
C VAL A 12 -0.07 1.59 6.05
N LEU A 13 0.75 2.61 6.31
CA LEU A 13 2.20 2.46 6.35
C LEU A 13 2.65 2.55 7.80
N LYS A 14 3.09 1.44 8.38
CA LYS A 14 3.34 1.32 9.83
C LYS A 14 4.39 2.31 10.34
N GLU A 15 5.42 2.57 9.54
CA GLU A 15 6.53 3.47 9.88
C GLU A 15 6.23 4.94 9.56
N ALA A 16 5.10 5.24 8.91
CA ALA A 16 4.68 6.62 8.69
C ALA A 16 3.99 7.17 9.94
N ASN A 17 4.38 8.38 10.35
CA ASN A 17 3.76 9.11 11.46
C ASN A 17 3.10 10.37 10.90
N ASN A 18 1.78 10.49 11.05
CA ASN A 18 0.97 11.59 10.49
C ASN A 18 1.26 11.82 8.99
N ASP A 19 1.20 10.75 8.19
CA ASP A 19 1.47 10.77 6.75
C ASP A 19 2.90 11.22 6.37
N VAL A 20 3.85 11.15 7.30
CA VAL A 20 5.28 11.42 7.05
C VAL A 20 6.12 10.18 7.33
N LEU A 21 6.85 9.72 6.31
CA LEU A 21 7.84 8.65 6.41
C LEU A 21 9.24 9.26 6.49
N TYR A 22 9.92 9.05 7.62
CA TYR A 22 11.32 9.44 7.81
C TYR A 22 12.24 8.33 7.32
N VAL A 23 12.72 8.45 6.09
CA VAL A 23 13.49 7.41 5.40
C VAL A 23 14.81 7.11 6.13
N GLY A 24 15.51 8.13 6.66
CA GLY A 24 16.74 7.94 7.43
C GLY A 24 16.54 7.21 8.76
N LYS A 25 15.31 7.16 9.29
CA LYS A 25 14.98 6.41 10.52
C LYS A 25 14.58 4.96 10.26
N LEU A 26 14.44 4.55 8.99
CA LEU A 26 14.15 3.16 8.64
C LEU A 26 15.38 2.28 8.90
N THR A 27 15.26 1.36 9.86
CA THR A 27 16.28 0.35 10.18
C THR A 27 16.22 -0.87 9.26
N GLY A 28 15.23 -0.94 8.38
CA GLY A 28 14.97 -2.06 7.48
C GLY A 28 13.84 -1.73 6.48
N PRO A 29 13.19 -2.75 5.89
CA PRO A 29 12.00 -2.55 5.05
C PRO A 29 10.89 -1.81 5.81
N ALA A 30 10.14 -0.98 5.09
CA ALA A 30 8.88 -0.43 5.59
C ALA A 30 7.75 -1.45 5.40
N HIS A 31 6.70 -1.34 6.20
CA HIS A 31 5.62 -2.31 6.24
C HIS A 31 4.30 -1.65 5.83
N GLY A 32 3.86 -1.97 4.61
CA GLY A 32 2.52 -1.64 4.12
C GLY A 32 1.51 -2.65 4.62
N GLU A 33 0.50 -2.20 5.35
CA GLU A 33 -0.53 -3.03 5.96
C GLU A 33 -1.84 -2.85 5.20
N VAL A 34 -2.43 -3.98 4.78
CA VAL A 34 -3.77 -4.04 4.20
C VAL A 34 -4.65 -4.84 5.14
N THR A 35 -5.66 -4.18 5.71
CA THR A 35 -6.64 -4.84 6.57
C THR A 35 -7.74 -5.44 5.69
N PRO A 36 -7.96 -6.78 5.74
CA PRO A 36 -9.07 -7.38 5.03
C PRO A 36 -10.40 -6.77 5.45
N HIS A 37 -11.25 -6.41 4.49
CA HIS A 37 -12.60 -5.89 4.73
C HIS A 37 -13.66 -6.83 4.14
N GLY A 38 -14.94 -6.61 4.49
CA GLY A 38 -16.05 -7.52 4.13
C GLY A 38 -16.20 -7.84 2.64
N ASP A 39 -15.69 -7.00 1.74
CA ASP A 39 -15.69 -7.27 0.28
C ASP A 39 -14.49 -8.09 -0.23
N MET A 40 -13.55 -8.50 0.64
CA MET A 40 -12.42 -9.37 0.30
C MET A 40 -12.74 -10.81 0.69
N THR A 41 -12.56 -11.72 -0.26
CA THR A 41 -12.78 -13.15 -0.06
C THR A 41 -11.46 -13.89 0.01
N VAL A 42 -11.39 -14.97 0.81
CA VAL A 42 -10.24 -15.86 0.87
C VAL A 42 -9.88 -16.35 -0.53
N GLY A 43 -8.60 -16.22 -0.89
CA GLY A 43 -8.09 -16.57 -2.22
C GLY A 43 -8.05 -15.41 -3.22
N ASP A 44 -8.70 -14.27 -2.93
CA ASP A 44 -8.57 -13.07 -3.76
C ASP A 44 -7.11 -12.61 -3.83
N LYS A 45 -6.69 -12.15 -5.00
CA LYS A 45 -5.34 -11.62 -5.22
C LYS A 45 -5.32 -10.15 -4.81
N VAL A 46 -4.41 -9.79 -3.92
CA VAL A 46 -4.14 -8.41 -3.51
C VAL A 46 -2.79 -7.98 -4.08
N GLU A 47 -2.81 -6.99 -4.97
CA GLU A 47 -1.61 -6.37 -5.50
C GLU A 47 -1.41 -5.01 -4.83
N PHE A 48 -0.31 -4.84 -4.12
CA PHE A 48 0.09 -3.61 -3.47
C PHE A 48 1.11 -2.89 -4.33
N THR A 49 0.93 -1.59 -4.55
CA THR A 49 1.83 -0.77 -5.37
C THR A 49 2.26 0.48 -4.62
N VAL A 50 3.54 0.81 -4.71
CA VAL A 50 4.18 1.99 -4.13
C VAL A 50 4.85 2.76 -5.25
N GLN A 51 4.44 4.01 -5.46
CA GLN A 51 5.03 4.90 -6.45
C GLN A 51 5.53 6.17 -5.77
N THR A 52 6.82 6.48 -5.87
CA THR A 52 7.35 7.74 -5.38
C THR A 52 7.25 8.84 -6.43
N SER A 53 7.18 10.10 -5.99
CA SER A 53 7.27 11.26 -6.87
C SER A 53 8.63 11.39 -7.56
N THR A 54 9.65 10.69 -7.04
CA THR A 54 11.00 10.60 -7.62
C THR A 54 11.10 9.55 -8.75
N GLY A 55 10.00 8.84 -9.04
CA GLY A 55 9.92 7.86 -10.13
C GLY A 55 10.30 6.43 -9.74
N ASN A 56 10.50 6.14 -8.45
CA ASN A 56 10.68 4.76 -7.99
C ASN A 56 9.32 4.06 -7.92
N HIS A 57 9.33 2.78 -8.25
CA HIS A 57 8.14 1.94 -8.19
C HIS A 57 8.50 0.61 -7.52
N TRP A 58 7.59 0.14 -6.68
CA TRP A 58 7.63 -1.19 -6.11
C TRP A 58 6.22 -1.77 -6.11
N SER A 59 6.12 -3.07 -6.36
CA SER A 59 4.87 -3.80 -6.19
C SER A 59 5.09 -5.14 -5.53
N GLY A 60 4.07 -5.59 -4.80
CA GLY A 60 4.02 -6.89 -4.15
C GLY A 60 2.65 -7.50 -4.34
N THR A 61 2.57 -8.83 -4.39
CA THR A 61 1.28 -9.54 -4.48
C THR A 61 1.16 -10.54 -3.35
N LYS A 62 -0.03 -10.61 -2.74
CA LYS A 62 -0.43 -11.64 -1.77
C LYS A 62 -1.83 -12.16 -2.09
N ARG A 63 -2.22 -13.26 -1.46
CA ARG A 63 -3.61 -13.74 -1.48
C ARG A 63 -4.23 -13.53 -0.11
N VAL A 64 -5.53 -13.27 -0.09
CA VAL A 64 -6.29 -13.18 1.17
C VAL A 64 -6.31 -14.57 1.82
N GLU A 65 -5.87 -14.64 3.07
CA GLU A 65 -5.83 -15.86 3.88
C GLU A 65 -7.08 -16.01 4.76
N PRO A 66 -7.46 -17.26 5.14
CA PRO A 66 -8.70 -17.54 5.87
C PRO A 66 -8.80 -17.05 7.32
N VAL A 67 -7.69 -16.62 7.91
CA VAL A 67 -7.65 -16.08 9.28
C VAL A 67 -7.30 -14.60 9.17
N PRO A 68 -7.97 -13.69 9.90
CA PRO A 68 -7.73 -12.27 9.76
C PRO A 68 -6.38 -11.91 10.37
N LEU A 69 -5.34 -12.04 9.57
CA LEU A 69 -4.10 -11.30 9.74
C LEU A 69 -4.13 -10.13 8.77
N VAL A 70 -3.78 -8.96 9.30
CA VAL A 70 -3.41 -7.81 8.49
C VAL A 70 -2.34 -8.28 7.50
N MET A 71 -2.59 -8.07 6.20
CA MET A 71 -1.64 -8.44 5.17
C MET A 71 -0.50 -7.44 5.16
N VAL A 72 0.67 -7.87 5.64
CA VAL A 72 1.87 -7.04 5.71
C VAL A 72 2.71 -7.21 4.45
N PHE A 73 3.02 -6.13 3.76
CA PHE A 73 3.90 -6.04 2.60
C PHE A 73 5.21 -5.40 3.03
N ALA A 74 6.31 -6.15 2.94
CA ALA A 74 7.65 -5.63 3.21
C ALA A 74 8.15 -4.86 1.97
N ILE A 75 8.21 -3.54 2.07
CA ILE A 75 8.64 -2.62 1.02
C ILE A 75 10.11 -2.29 1.29
N PRO A 76 11.04 -2.60 0.37
CA PRO A 76 12.45 -2.27 0.54
C PRO A 76 12.64 -0.78 0.81
N LYS A 77 13.48 -0.43 1.79
CA LYS A 77 13.83 0.96 2.12
C LYS A 77 14.31 1.73 0.88
N GLU A 78 15.07 1.07 0.01
CA GLU A 78 15.62 1.61 -1.22
C GLU A 78 14.55 2.19 -2.15
N THR A 79 13.31 1.69 -2.11
CA THR A 79 12.18 2.26 -2.86
C THR A 79 11.94 3.72 -2.50
N PHE A 80 12.13 4.09 -1.23
CA PHE A 80 11.92 5.46 -0.74
C PHE A 80 13.21 6.28 -0.71
N GLU A 81 14.36 5.64 -0.50
CA GLU A 81 15.66 6.31 -0.33
C GLU A 81 16.31 6.71 -1.67
N LYS A 82 16.11 5.91 -2.72
CA LYS A 82 16.78 6.14 -4.00
C LYS A 82 16.34 7.46 -4.63
N GLY A 83 17.29 8.38 -4.80
CA GLY A 83 17.02 9.68 -5.42
C GLY A 83 16.06 10.55 -4.60
N LEU A 84 16.00 10.35 -3.27
CA LEU A 84 15.17 11.14 -2.37
C LEU A 84 15.53 12.63 -2.46
N VAL A 85 14.53 13.46 -2.77
CA VAL A 85 14.62 14.92 -2.81
C VAL A 85 13.77 15.53 -1.69
N PRO A 86 14.05 16.77 -1.26
CA PRO A 86 13.16 17.49 -0.36
C PRO A 86 11.72 17.50 -0.91
N ASP A 87 10.75 17.28 -0.03
CA ASP A 87 9.31 17.27 -0.33
C ASP A 87 8.86 16.19 -1.33
N ALA A 88 9.68 15.15 -1.53
CA ALA A 88 9.24 13.95 -2.21
C ALA A 88 8.04 13.31 -1.49
N THR A 89 7.18 12.64 -2.25
CA THR A 89 6.03 11.90 -1.73
C THR A 89 6.05 10.47 -2.22
N ALA A 90 5.35 9.59 -1.50
CA ALA A 90 5.07 8.23 -1.92
C ALA A 90 3.57 8.02 -1.93
N LYS A 91 3.09 7.40 -2.99
CA LYS A 91 1.70 7.03 -3.21
C LYS A 91 1.59 5.51 -3.10
N LEU A 92 0.84 5.05 -2.11
CA LEU A 92 0.62 3.64 -1.83
C LEU A 92 -0.85 3.32 -2.10
N ARG A 93 -1.10 2.22 -2.80
CA ARG A 93 -2.46 1.72 -3.06
C ARG A 93 -2.42 0.21 -3.19
N TYR A 94 -3.60 -0.41 -3.12
CA TYR A 94 -3.75 -1.82 -3.44
C TYR A 94 -4.95 -2.07 -4.33
N ARG A 95 -4.86 -3.14 -5.10
CA ARG A 95 -5.91 -3.65 -5.97
C ARG A 95 -6.26 -5.06 -5.54
N VAL A 96 -7.55 -5.31 -5.38
CA VAL A 96 -8.09 -6.66 -5.13
C VAL A 96 -8.65 -7.20 -6.42
N THR A 97 -8.24 -8.41 -6.79
CA THR A 97 -8.77 -9.16 -7.93
C THR A 97 -9.40 -10.45 -7.41
N SER A 98 -10.71 -10.55 -7.58
CA SER A 98 -11.48 -11.75 -7.23
C SER A 98 -11.23 -12.89 -8.20
N ALA A 99 -11.58 -14.12 -7.80
CA ALA A 99 -11.51 -15.30 -8.67
C ALA A 99 -12.36 -15.16 -9.95
N SER A 100 -13.45 -14.41 -9.91
CA SER A 100 -14.30 -14.11 -11.08
C SER A 100 -13.75 -12.99 -11.96
N GLY A 101 -12.60 -12.42 -11.63
CA GLY A 101 -11.94 -11.36 -12.40
C GLY A 101 -12.40 -9.93 -12.08
N ASN A 102 -13.32 -9.75 -11.13
CA ASN A 102 -13.71 -8.42 -10.68
C ASN A 102 -12.54 -7.76 -9.95
N GLN A 103 -12.30 -6.49 -10.26
CA GLN A 103 -11.25 -5.68 -9.66
C GLN A 103 -11.86 -4.56 -8.83
N ALA A 104 -11.25 -4.29 -7.69
CA ALA A 104 -11.50 -3.11 -6.89
C ALA A 104 -10.15 -2.44 -6.57
N ASP A 105 -10.11 -1.12 -6.60
CA ASP A 105 -8.95 -0.31 -6.21
C ASP A 105 -9.24 0.39 -4.88
N SER A 106 -8.21 0.55 -4.06
CA SER A 106 -8.31 1.36 -2.84
C SER A 106 -8.07 2.84 -3.08
N ILE A 107 -8.46 3.64 -2.09
CA ILE A 107 -8.03 5.03 -1.99
C ILE A 107 -6.50 5.05 -1.85
N ASP A 108 -5.88 6.03 -2.49
CA ASP A 108 -4.44 6.21 -2.39
C ASP A 108 -4.05 6.78 -1.02
N LEU A 109 -3.11 6.11 -0.34
CA LEU A 109 -2.36 6.70 0.77
C LEU A 109 -1.23 7.54 0.18
N VAL A 110 -1.18 8.84 0.51
CA VAL A 110 -0.08 9.71 0.13
C VAL A 110 0.72 10.06 1.38
N VAL A 111 2.00 9.70 1.39
CA VAL A 111 2.93 10.04 2.48
C VAL A 111 4.02 10.98 1.98
N GLN A 112 4.43 11.93 2.81
CA GLN A 112 5.62 12.72 2.58
C GLN A 112 6.87 11.93 2.95
N LEU A 113 7.88 11.97 2.10
CA LEU A 113 9.18 11.37 2.34
C LEU A 113 10.11 12.45 2.87
N LYS A 114 10.62 12.23 4.08
CA LYS A 114 11.65 13.08 4.68
C LYS A 114 12.94 12.27 4.83
N PRO A 115 14.11 12.85 4.53
CA PRO A 115 15.38 12.21 4.78
C PRO A 115 15.57 11.92 6.28
#